data_AF-A0A959BND9-F1
#
_entry.id   AF-A0A959BND9-F1
#
_cell.length_a   1.000
_cell.length_b   1.000
_cell.length_c   1.000
_cell.angle_alpha   90.00
_cell.angle_beta   90.00
_cell.angle_gamma   90.00
#
_symmetry.space_group_name_H-M   'P 1'
#
loop_
_entity.id
_entity.type
_entity.pdbx_description
1 polymer ?
#
loop_
_entity_poly.entity_id
_entity_poly.type
_entity_poly.pdbx_seq_one_letter_code
_entity_poly.pdbx_strand_id
1 'polypeptide(L)'
;MISTLKALIEQNRVADVLKKKSSNKQAVKALQQSLFELGFGKELRWRDFGADGDYGGATTAAVKAFAEKNGVAANGEVVNTELAEAILHKHEMVEGLRELQAALDKGNLERVMARGSSDKSAITALQQLLHALGFGVQLQWERFGADGDYGGSTTAAVAALAEQEGLSSDGEKVNAELAKRLLEKYTPLLGDEWKKADSVPASASAVGRRRGQSEYEKLFPVSDRNSVAIQDHLSNTFKFESLAHEIPGDDFKLEFLQATKKDGDASYYFPEGHRNNSRKDKVALHFTAGQIFGDFGALTKKDREVSTAFLVGRDGAIYKLFDSVKAWSYHLGKGAMGGNTSMSSSSVGIEISNWGPLKEDGAGNLVSWDHGHWFCTLDQTEAYVKLSEPFRGARYFARITPHQYESVIILLRYLTKTLGIEPNFLPKGKREKTFASHSEAKAFRGICCHANFRSSGKWDLPEEAFDWEEVIKGVTGSFSPALPQGPRTRSIFSITKVVSEDEVVEQLEGLDYGDQDIEKYGEDGPEVDI
;
A
#
# COMPACT_ATOMS: atom_id res chain seq x y z
N MET A 1 8.21 3.10 15.70
CA MET A 1 9.09 2.69 16.82
C MET A 1 10.30 1.93 16.30
N ILE A 2 10.12 0.71 15.76
CA ILE A 2 11.13 -0.01 14.95
C ILE A 2 11.65 0.88 13.79
N SER A 3 10.74 1.57 13.08
CA SER A 3 11.08 2.46 11.96
C SER A 3 12.04 3.60 12.33
N THR A 4 11.98 4.11 13.56
CA THR A 4 12.87 5.19 14.00
C THR A 4 14.28 4.69 14.27
N LEU A 5 14.43 3.50 14.87
CA LEU A 5 15.74 2.87 15.03
C LEU A 5 16.33 2.45 13.67
N LYS A 6 15.53 1.87 12.77
CA LYS A 6 15.95 1.53 11.39
C LYS A 6 16.45 2.75 10.62
N ALA A 7 15.69 3.84 10.61
CA ALA A 7 16.08 5.08 9.95
C ALA A 7 17.38 5.67 10.52
N LEU A 8 17.60 5.56 11.84
CA LEU A 8 18.85 6.04 12.45
C LEU A 8 20.05 5.17 12.08
N ILE A 9 19.88 3.86 11.91
CA ILE A 9 20.91 2.94 11.43
C ILE A 9 21.26 3.26 9.98
N GLU A 10 20.26 3.35 9.11
CA GLU A 10 20.43 3.65 7.67
C GLU A 10 21.09 5.00 7.43
N GLN A 11 20.73 6.01 8.22
CA GLN A 11 21.35 7.34 8.16
C GLN A 11 22.73 7.40 8.84
N ASN A 12 23.16 6.31 9.49
CA ASN A 12 24.35 6.27 10.33
C ASN A 12 24.38 7.37 11.42
N ARG A 13 23.23 7.60 12.07
CA ARG A 13 23.01 8.66 13.06
C ARG A 13 22.65 8.14 14.45
N VAL A 14 22.71 6.82 14.68
CA VAL A 14 22.31 6.18 15.95
C VAL A 14 23.01 6.80 17.14
N ALA A 15 24.34 6.81 17.17
CA ALA A 15 25.12 7.31 18.30
C ALA A 15 24.97 8.81 18.53
N ASP A 16 24.69 9.57 17.46
CA ASP A 16 24.45 11.02 17.55
C ASP A 16 23.11 11.36 18.18
N VAL A 17 22.12 10.49 18.00
CA VAL A 17 20.72 10.75 18.37
C VAL A 17 20.31 9.98 19.63
N LEU A 18 20.71 8.73 19.79
CA LEU A 18 20.37 7.86 20.92
C LEU A 18 21.48 7.88 21.96
N LYS A 19 21.57 9.01 22.67
CA LYS A 19 22.52 9.23 23.77
C LYS A 19 21.89 9.97 24.93
N LYS A 20 22.49 9.83 26.09
CA LYS A 20 22.15 10.58 27.31
C LYS A 20 22.11 12.08 27.01
N LYS A 21 21.09 12.76 27.52
CA LYS A 21 20.79 14.19 27.23
C LYS A 21 20.48 14.51 25.76
N SER A 22 20.06 13.53 24.95
CA SER A 22 19.59 13.79 23.59
C SER A 22 18.41 14.78 23.59
N SER A 23 18.43 15.71 22.63
CA SER A 23 17.30 16.61 22.36
C SER A 23 16.20 15.96 21.51
N ASN A 24 16.49 14.80 20.90
CA ASN A 24 15.54 14.09 20.05
C ASN A 24 14.63 13.18 20.88
N LYS A 25 13.65 13.79 21.56
CA LYS A 25 12.70 13.07 22.42
C LYS A 25 11.95 11.95 21.70
N GLN A 26 11.70 12.10 20.39
CA GLN A 26 10.96 11.08 19.63
C GLN A 26 11.79 9.80 19.45
N ALA A 27 13.06 9.92 19.09
CA ALA A 27 13.96 8.78 18.95
C ALA A 27 14.18 8.08 20.29
N VAL A 28 14.30 8.85 21.38
CA VAL A 28 14.43 8.28 22.73
C VAL A 28 13.18 7.53 23.17
N LYS A 29 11.97 8.06 22.91
CA LYS A 29 10.70 7.32 23.18
C LYS A 29 10.66 6.00 22.43
N ALA A 30 11.11 6.00 21.16
CA ALA A 30 11.14 4.78 20.35
C ALA A 30 12.08 3.72 20.96
N LEU A 31 13.28 4.12 21.38
CA LEU A 31 14.22 3.25 22.09
C LEU A 31 13.63 2.69 23.40
N GLN A 32 13.06 3.55 24.23
CA GLN A 32 12.45 3.16 25.52
C GLN A 32 11.31 2.15 25.32
N GLN A 33 10.43 2.40 24.35
CA GLN A 33 9.31 1.50 24.06
C GLN A 33 9.77 0.14 23.50
N SER A 34 10.78 0.13 22.61
CA SER A 34 11.36 -1.13 22.13
C SER A 34 11.98 -1.94 23.27
N LEU A 35 12.72 -1.31 24.18
CA LEU A 35 13.28 -1.98 25.36
C LEU A 35 12.18 -2.49 26.31
N PHE A 36 11.09 -1.75 26.49
CA PHE A 36 9.96 -2.21 27.28
C PHE A 36 9.31 -3.46 26.68
N GLU A 37 9.06 -3.45 25.37
CA GLU A 37 8.47 -4.59 24.65
C GLU A 37 9.38 -5.82 24.68
N LEU A 38 10.69 -5.62 24.77
CA LEU A 38 11.68 -6.68 24.98
C LEU A 38 11.81 -7.13 26.44
N GLY A 39 11.00 -6.57 27.37
CA GLY A 39 10.92 -7.00 28.76
C GLY A 39 11.77 -6.23 29.76
N PHE A 40 12.37 -5.09 29.38
CA PHE A 40 13.22 -4.25 30.25
C PHE A 40 12.43 -3.16 30.99
N GLY A 41 11.15 -3.41 31.27
CA GLY A 41 10.26 -2.44 31.93
C GLY A 41 10.71 -2.06 33.34
N LYS A 42 11.27 -3.02 34.08
CA LYS A 42 11.88 -2.82 35.40
C LYS A 42 13.02 -1.81 35.36
N GLU A 43 13.96 -1.95 34.44
CA GLU A 43 15.12 -1.05 34.27
C GLU A 43 14.68 0.33 33.80
N LEU A 44 13.70 0.39 32.90
CA LEU A 44 13.07 1.64 32.44
C LEU A 44 12.25 2.33 33.53
N ARG A 45 11.98 1.65 34.66
CA ARG A 45 11.01 2.10 35.66
C ARG A 45 9.69 2.51 34.99
N TRP A 46 9.21 1.63 34.11
CA TRP A 46 8.13 1.93 33.17
C TRP A 46 6.84 2.42 33.84
N ARG A 47 6.52 1.90 35.03
CA ARG A 47 5.35 2.33 35.82
C ARG A 47 5.42 3.78 36.29
N ASP A 48 6.62 4.29 36.52
CA ASP A 48 6.84 5.64 37.03
C ASP A 48 6.94 6.67 35.90
N PHE A 49 7.57 6.30 34.78
CA PHE A 49 7.95 7.26 33.73
C PHE A 49 7.36 6.97 32.34
N GLY A 50 7.04 5.71 32.03
CA GLY A 50 6.70 5.27 30.68
C GLY A 50 7.78 5.65 29.64
N ALA A 51 7.36 5.84 28.39
CA ALA A 51 8.21 6.45 27.35
C ALA A 51 8.14 7.98 27.42
N ASP A 52 8.91 8.59 28.31
CA ASP A 52 8.97 10.04 28.52
C ASP A 52 9.76 10.78 27.41
N GLY A 53 10.68 10.10 26.74
CA GLY A 53 11.58 10.68 25.74
C GLY A 53 12.83 11.34 26.29
N ASP A 54 13.07 11.20 27.59
CA ASP A 54 14.26 11.73 28.25
C ASP A 54 15.28 10.60 28.45
N TYR A 55 16.43 10.69 27.78
CA TYR A 55 17.48 9.68 27.92
C TYR A 55 18.25 9.95 29.22
N GLY A 56 17.64 9.55 30.34
CA GLY A 56 18.14 9.67 31.70
C GLY A 56 18.65 8.36 32.29
N GLY A 57 18.73 8.28 33.62
CA GLY A 57 19.28 7.12 34.33
C GLY A 57 18.54 5.80 34.07
N ALA A 58 17.22 5.84 33.93
CA ALA A 58 16.41 4.65 33.66
C ALA A 58 16.67 4.09 32.24
N THR A 59 16.72 4.95 31.21
CA THR A 59 17.10 4.53 29.85
C THR A 59 18.54 4.04 29.81
N THR A 60 19.48 4.68 30.51
CA THR A 60 20.86 4.18 30.63
C THR A 60 20.91 2.77 31.24
N ALA A 61 20.15 2.51 32.31
CA ALA A 61 20.10 1.20 32.93
C ALA A 61 19.52 0.13 31.98
N ALA A 62 18.42 0.45 31.29
CA ALA A 62 17.77 -0.48 30.36
C ALA A 62 18.65 -0.81 29.15
N VAL A 63 19.31 0.19 28.55
CA VAL A 63 20.24 0.00 27.43
C VAL A 63 21.44 -0.84 27.86
N LYS A 64 22.00 -0.57 29.04
CA LYS A 64 23.10 -1.36 29.60
C LYS A 64 22.68 -2.82 29.83
N ALA A 65 21.52 -3.04 30.46
CA ALA A 65 21.02 -4.40 30.73
C ALA A 65 20.74 -5.17 29.43
N PHE A 66 20.15 -4.51 28.42
CA PHE A 66 19.97 -5.11 27.10
C PHE A 66 21.29 -5.49 26.46
N ALA A 67 22.29 -4.59 26.49
CA ALA A 67 23.61 -4.84 25.94
C ALA A 67 24.31 -6.02 26.63
N GLU A 68 24.28 -6.07 27.96
CA GLU A 68 24.84 -7.18 28.75
C GLU A 68 24.19 -8.52 28.39
N LYS A 69 22.85 -8.58 28.31
CA LYS A 69 22.13 -9.79 27.91
C LYS A 69 22.40 -10.22 26.46
N ASN A 70 22.79 -9.28 25.59
CA ASN A 70 23.11 -9.55 24.19
C ASN A 70 24.63 -9.62 23.90
N GLY A 71 25.47 -9.63 24.94
CA GLY A 71 26.92 -9.77 24.79
C GLY A 71 27.64 -8.55 24.18
N VAL A 72 26.98 -7.39 24.14
CA VAL A 72 27.54 -6.15 23.59
C VAL A 72 28.11 -5.29 24.72
N ALA A 73 29.37 -4.88 24.62
CA ALA A 73 29.99 -4.02 25.62
C ALA A 73 29.46 -2.58 25.50
N ALA A 74 28.59 -2.17 26.43
CA ALA A 74 28.07 -0.80 26.49
C ALA A 74 27.92 -0.31 27.93
N ASN A 75 28.18 0.99 28.15
CA ASN A 75 27.93 1.65 29.44
C ASN A 75 26.49 2.17 29.58
N GLY A 76 25.66 2.00 28.55
CA GLY A 76 24.27 2.45 28.48
C GLY A 76 24.07 3.94 28.18
N GLU A 77 25.12 4.76 28.13
CA GLU A 77 24.98 6.21 27.91
C GLU A 77 24.78 6.57 26.44
N VAL A 78 25.18 5.70 25.52
CA VAL A 78 25.01 5.84 24.06
C VAL A 78 24.61 4.48 23.49
N VAL A 79 23.69 4.47 22.53
CA VAL A 79 23.38 3.31 21.70
C VAL A 79 24.21 3.42 20.43
N ASN A 80 25.06 2.43 20.15
CA ASN A 80 25.78 2.32 18.89
C ASN A 80 24.95 1.54 17.85
N THR A 81 25.42 1.49 16.60
CA THR A 81 24.71 0.82 15.51
C THR A 81 24.49 -0.67 15.79
N GLU A 82 25.52 -1.38 16.27
CA GLU A 82 25.43 -2.80 16.65
C GLU A 82 24.31 -3.08 17.68
N LEU A 83 24.23 -2.24 18.72
CA LEU A 83 23.21 -2.39 19.75
C LEU A 83 21.81 -2.06 19.24
N ALA A 84 21.69 -1.06 18.36
CA ALA A 84 20.41 -0.73 17.73
C ALA A 84 19.92 -1.85 16.79
N GLU A 85 20.82 -2.46 16.01
CA GLU A 85 20.52 -3.63 15.18
C GLU A 85 20.09 -4.83 16.05
N ALA A 86 20.77 -5.08 17.17
CA ALA A 86 20.39 -6.12 18.11
C ALA A 86 18.99 -5.88 18.70
N ILE A 87 18.64 -4.64 19.09
CA ILE A 87 17.30 -4.29 19.58
C ILE A 87 16.25 -4.58 18.51
N LEU A 88 16.49 -4.16 17.27
CA LEU A 88 15.56 -4.37 16.16
C LEU A 88 15.33 -5.85 15.88
N HIS A 89 16.42 -6.61 15.76
CA HIS A 89 16.35 -8.03 15.47
C HIS A 89 15.61 -8.80 16.58
N LYS A 90 15.84 -8.47 17.86
CA LYS A 90 15.09 -9.09 18.96
C LYS A 90 13.61 -8.71 18.97
N HIS A 91 13.30 -7.49 18.55
CA HIS A 91 11.93 -7.01 18.45
C HIS A 91 11.14 -7.77 17.39
N GLU A 92 11.76 -8.06 16.24
CA GLU A 92 11.15 -8.86 15.17
C GLU A 92 10.85 -10.31 15.60
N MET A 93 11.53 -10.82 16.63
CA MET A 93 11.37 -12.20 17.13
C MET A 93 10.38 -12.34 18.29
N VAL A 94 10.20 -11.30 19.11
CA VAL A 94 9.61 -11.45 20.45
C VAL A 94 8.16 -11.94 20.43
N GLU A 95 7.35 -11.53 19.46
CA GLU A 95 5.96 -11.97 19.34
C GLU A 95 5.84 -13.45 18.99
N GLY A 96 6.63 -13.95 18.04
CA GLY A 96 6.65 -15.38 17.74
C GLY A 96 7.13 -16.22 18.92
N LEU A 97 8.10 -15.74 19.71
CA LEU A 97 8.52 -16.40 20.95
C LEU A 97 7.42 -16.42 22.02
N ARG A 98 6.63 -15.34 22.13
CA ARG A 98 5.46 -15.30 23.03
C ARG A 98 4.40 -16.31 22.62
N GLU A 99 4.07 -16.37 21.34
CA GLU A 99 3.09 -17.33 20.82
C GLU A 99 3.55 -18.79 21.00
N LEU A 100 4.83 -19.08 20.77
CA LEU A 100 5.40 -20.41 21.04
C LEU A 100 5.25 -20.80 22.52
N GLN A 101 5.61 -19.90 23.44
CA GLN A 101 5.48 -20.13 24.88
C GLN A 101 4.02 -20.32 25.28
N ALA A 102 3.12 -19.45 24.81
CA ALA A 102 1.70 -19.52 25.13
C ALA A 102 1.06 -20.82 24.63
N ALA A 103 1.44 -21.29 23.44
CA ALA A 103 0.93 -22.53 22.87
C ALA A 103 1.48 -23.79 23.56
N LEU A 104 2.74 -23.74 24.03
CA LEU A 104 3.31 -24.78 24.90
C LEU A 104 2.59 -24.84 26.25
N ASP A 105 2.39 -23.70 26.91
CA ASP A 105 1.73 -23.62 28.22
C ASP A 105 0.28 -24.13 28.16
N LYS A 106 -0.42 -23.88 27.05
CA LYS A 106 -1.78 -24.38 26.77
C LYS A 106 -1.81 -25.82 26.26
N GLY A 107 -0.66 -26.45 26.00
CA GLY A 107 -0.56 -27.80 25.45
C GLY A 107 -1.18 -27.96 24.05
N ASN A 108 -1.26 -26.88 23.27
CA ASN A 108 -1.95 -26.88 21.97
C ASN A 108 -1.04 -26.49 20.78
N LEU A 109 0.26 -26.34 21.00
CA LEU A 109 1.27 -25.97 19.99
C LEU A 109 1.09 -26.68 18.64
N GLU A 110 1.08 -28.02 18.64
CA GLU A 110 1.01 -28.80 17.40
C GLU A 110 -0.35 -28.69 16.67
N ARG A 111 -1.36 -28.09 17.31
CA ARG A 111 -2.66 -27.79 16.68
C ARG A 111 -2.68 -26.38 16.08
N VAL A 112 -2.06 -25.41 16.76
CA VAL A 112 -2.08 -23.99 16.35
C VAL A 112 -0.95 -23.63 15.40
N MET A 113 0.17 -24.36 15.42
CA MET A 113 1.35 -24.14 14.58
C MET A 113 1.65 -25.38 13.72
N ALA A 114 0.67 -25.75 12.89
CA ALA A 114 0.76 -26.88 11.98
C ALA A 114 0.00 -26.62 10.68
N ARG A 115 0.35 -27.38 9.63
CA ARG A 115 -0.36 -27.36 8.35
C ARG A 115 -1.85 -27.66 8.54
N GLY A 116 -2.69 -26.81 7.95
CA GLY A 116 -4.15 -26.90 8.08
C GLY A 116 -4.71 -26.27 9.36
N SER A 117 -3.88 -25.63 10.19
CA SER A 117 -4.38 -24.83 11.30
C SER A 117 -5.21 -23.65 10.80
N SER A 118 -6.30 -23.35 11.50
CA SER A 118 -7.12 -22.15 11.25
C SER A 118 -6.66 -20.93 12.07
N ASP A 119 -5.63 -21.07 12.90
CA ASP A 119 -5.13 -20.02 13.78
C ASP A 119 -4.14 -19.10 13.04
N LYS A 120 -4.67 -18.28 12.12
CA LYS A 120 -3.85 -17.40 11.27
C LYS A 120 -2.92 -16.49 12.08
N SER A 121 -3.34 -16.04 13.26
CA SER A 121 -2.53 -15.16 14.13
C SER A 121 -1.26 -15.87 14.61
N ALA A 122 -1.41 -17.10 15.12
CA ALA A 122 -0.27 -17.92 15.53
C ALA A 122 0.66 -18.23 14.35
N ILE A 123 0.11 -18.47 13.16
CA ILE A 123 0.90 -18.73 11.96
C ILE A 123 1.67 -17.49 11.49
N THR A 124 1.03 -16.32 11.45
CA THR A 124 1.70 -15.06 11.10
C THR A 124 2.87 -14.78 12.05
N ALA A 125 2.68 -14.96 13.36
CA ALA A 125 3.74 -14.77 14.34
C ALA A 125 4.90 -15.78 14.17
N LEU A 126 4.58 -17.04 13.86
CA LEU A 126 5.57 -18.07 13.53
C LEU A 126 6.37 -17.70 12.27
N GLN A 127 5.70 -17.26 11.20
CA GLN A 127 6.34 -16.85 9.95
C GLN A 127 7.26 -15.64 10.15
N GLN A 128 6.84 -14.65 10.95
CA GLN A 128 7.68 -13.50 11.32
C GLN A 128 8.94 -13.94 12.08
N LEU A 129 8.80 -14.86 13.05
CA LEU A 129 9.94 -15.42 13.76
C LEU A 129 10.88 -16.18 12.83
N LEU A 130 10.34 -17.03 11.95
CA LEU A 130 11.13 -17.77 10.96
C LEU A 130 11.91 -16.83 10.04
N HIS A 131 11.28 -15.75 9.57
CA HIS A 131 11.95 -14.74 8.76
C HIS A 131 13.07 -14.04 9.55
N ALA A 132 12.78 -13.60 10.78
CA ALA A 132 13.78 -12.98 11.64
C ALA A 132 14.96 -13.92 11.91
N LEU A 133 14.74 -15.23 11.97
CA LEU A 133 15.77 -16.26 12.11
C LEU A 133 16.55 -16.56 10.83
N GLY A 134 16.23 -15.91 9.70
CA GLY A 134 16.95 -16.05 8.43
C GLY A 134 16.30 -16.99 7.42
N PHE A 135 15.10 -17.51 7.69
CA PHE A 135 14.42 -18.48 6.80
C PHE A 135 13.51 -17.82 5.76
N GLY A 136 13.77 -16.55 5.42
CA GLY A 136 12.99 -15.81 4.43
C GLY A 136 12.97 -16.46 3.04
N VAL A 137 14.07 -17.11 2.64
CA VAL A 137 14.16 -17.83 1.35
C VAL A 137 13.19 -19.02 1.32
N GLN A 138 13.16 -19.84 2.36
CA GLN A 138 12.29 -21.00 2.48
C GLN A 138 10.82 -20.57 2.58
N LEU A 139 10.55 -19.49 3.32
CA LEU A 139 9.24 -18.87 3.40
C LEU A 139 8.75 -18.28 2.08
N GLN A 140 9.64 -18.09 1.09
CA GLN A 140 9.37 -17.23 -0.07
C GLN A 140 8.80 -15.89 0.40
N TRP A 141 9.46 -15.29 1.39
CA TRP A 141 8.96 -14.14 2.14
C TRP A 141 8.57 -12.96 1.24
N GLU A 142 9.33 -12.71 0.18
CA GLU A 142 9.04 -11.66 -0.80
C GLU A 142 7.72 -11.88 -1.57
N ARG A 143 7.24 -13.13 -1.63
CA ARG A 143 6.01 -13.51 -2.33
C ARG A 143 4.80 -13.59 -1.41
N PHE A 144 4.98 -14.14 -0.22
CA PHE A 144 3.86 -14.47 0.68
C PHE A 144 3.89 -13.66 1.99
N GLY A 145 5.04 -13.14 2.38
CA GLY A 145 5.23 -12.53 3.70
C GLY A 145 4.79 -13.48 4.82
N ALA A 146 4.15 -12.90 5.82
CA ALA A 146 3.46 -13.65 6.86
C ALA A 146 1.94 -13.69 6.57
N ASP A 147 1.54 -14.47 5.56
CA ASP A 147 0.16 -14.62 5.08
C ASP A 147 -0.79 -15.32 6.08
N GLY A 148 -0.25 -15.89 7.16
CA GLY A 148 -1.02 -16.62 8.16
C GLY A 148 -1.48 -18.00 7.68
N ASP A 149 -1.02 -18.45 6.51
CA ASP A 149 -1.35 -19.76 5.95
C ASP A 149 -0.14 -20.69 6.10
N TYR A 150 -0.32 -21.80 6.82
CA TYR A 150 0.73 -22.80 6.99
C TYR A 150 0.78 -23.70 5.74
N GLY A 151 1.36 -23.16 4.66
CA GLY A 151 1.55 -23.83 3.37
C GLY A 151 2.92 -24.48 3.22
N GLY A 152 3.26 -24.89 1.98
CA GLY A 152 4.52 -25.58 1.69
C GLY A 152 5.78 -24.75 1.96
N SER A 153 5.70 -23.42 1.88
CA SER A 153 6.79 -22.50 2.25
C SER A 153 7.04 -22.49 3.76
N THR A 154 5.98 -22.40 4.58
CA THR A 154 6.06 -22.53 6.03
C THR A 154 6.57 -23.91 6.44
N THR A 155 6.12 -24.99 5.77
CA THR A 155 6.66 -26.34 5.95
C THR A 155 8.17 -26.38 5.70
N ALA A 156 8.63 -25.86 4.56
CA ALA A 156 10.05 -25.84 4.21
C ALA A 156 10.89 -25.04 5.23
N ALA A 157 10.37 -23.90 5.71
CA ALA A 157 11.05 -23.06 6.68
C ALA A 157 11.16 -23.72 8.06
N VAL A 158 10.10 -24.39 8.53
CA VAL A 158 10.12 -25.10 9.81
C VAL A 158 11.04 -26.33 9.74
N ALA A 159 11.05 -27.06 8.62
CA ALA A 159 11.98 -28.16 8.41
C ALA A 159 13.44 -27.67 8.43
N ALA A 160 13.74 -26.60 7.69
CA ALA A 160 15.08 -26.01 7.65
C ALA A 160 15.53 -25.45 9.01
N LEU A 161 14.63 -24.84 9.78
CA LEU A 161 14.93 -24.39 11.14
C LEU A 161 15.20 -25.56 12.07
N ALA A 162 14.41 -26.63 11.98
CA ALA A 162 14.65 -27.85 12.76
C ALA A 162 16.03 -28.44 12.44
N GLU A 163 16.38 -28.54 11.15
CA GLU A 163 17.69 -29.01 10.71
C GLU A 163 18.83 -28.12 11.23
N GLN A 164 18.69 -26.79 11.16
CA GLN A 164 19.66 -25.84 11.72
C GLN A 164 19.87 -26.02 13.22
N GLU A 165 18.82 -26.38 13.96
CA GLU A 165 18.89 -26.66 15.39
C GLU A 165 19.26 -28.14 15.71
N GLY A 166 19.63 -28.94 14.69
CA GLY A 166 20.07 -30.32 14.83
C GLY A 166 18.95 -31.33 15.12
N LEU A 167 17.71 -30.99 14.74
CA LEU A 167 16.52 -31.80 14.95
C LEU A 167 15.97 -32.34 13.62
N SER A 168 15.43 -33.56 13.64
CA SER A 168 14.71 -34.11 12.48
C SER A 168 13.25 -33.64 12.49
N SER A 169 12.77 -33.11 11.36
CA SER A 169 11.39 -32.63 11.20
C SER A 169 10.98 -32.72 9.73
N ASP A 170 9.72 -33.06 9.47
CA ASP A 170 9.10 -32.95 8.14
C ASP A 170 8.56 -31.53 7.86
N GLY A 171 8.61 -30.63 8.85
CA GLY A 171 8.16 -29.26 8.75
C GLY A 171 6.64 -29.07 8.82
N GLU A 172 5.84 -30.14 8.88
CA GLU A 172 4.38 -30.06 8.83
C GLU A 172 3.78 -29.44 10.11
N LYS A 173 4.58 -29.37 11.18
CA LYS A 173 4.25 -28.70 12.44
C LYS A 173 5.50 -28.25 13.18
N VAL A 174 5.33 -27.24 14.05
CA VAL A 174 6.30 -26.92 15.09
C VAL A 174 6.08 -27.85 16.27
N ASN A 175 7.01 -28.79 16.50
CA ASN A 175 6.92 -29.70 17.63
C ASN A 175 7.44 -29.07 18.94
N ALA A 176 7.11 -29.69 20.06
CA ALA A 176 7.48 -29.16 21.39
C ALA A 176 8.99 -29.08 21.62
N GLU A 177 9.78 -29.96 21.00
CA GLU A 177 11.24 -29.96 21.16
C GLU A 177 11.88 -28.74 20.47
N LEU A 178 11.47 -28.48 19.22
CA LEU A 178 11.92 -27.30 18.48
C LEU A 178 11.50 -26.01 19.21
N ALA A 179 10.24 -25.90 19.63
CA ALA A 179 9.76 -24.72 20.35
C ALA A 179 10.55 -24.46 21.64
N LYS A 180 10.82 -25.50 22.44
CA LYS A 180 11.65 -25.38 23.66
C LYS A 180 13.07 -24.94 23.34
N ARG A 181 13.70 -25.53 22.32
CA ARG A 181 15.05 -25.13 21.88
C ARG A 181 15.12 -23.64 21.52
N LEU A 182 14.16 -23.12 20.77
CA LEU A 182 14.10 -21.69 20.41
C LEU A 182 13.92 -20.80 21.64
N LEU A 183 13.02 -21.18 22.56
CA LEU A 183 12.78 -20.43 23.79
C LEU A 183 14.03 -20.41 24.68
N GLU A 184 14.69 -21.55 24.89
CA GLU A 184 15.93 -21.65 25.66
C GLU A 184 17.07 -20.81 25.06
N LYS A 185 17.14 -20.75 23.73
CA LYS A 185 18.18 -20.01 23.01
C LYS A 185 17.98 -18.50 23.04
N TYR A 186 16.75 -18.03 22.81
CA TYR A 186 16.51 -16.60 22.55
C TYR A 186 15.94 -15.82 23.73
N THR A 187 15.18 -16.46 24.62
CA THR A 187 14.57 -15.74 25.76
C THR A 187 15.58 -15.23 26.81
N PRO A 188 16.76 -15.84 27.03
CA PRO A 188 17.79 -15.25 27.89
C PRO A 188 18.33 -13.90 27.42
N LEU A 189 18.16 -13.59 26.12
CA LEU A 189 18.60 -12.33 25.50
C LEU A 189 17.58 -11.19 25.71
N LEU A 190 16.44 -11.50 26.34
CA LEU A 190 15.34 -10.58 26.63
C LEU A 190 15.29 -10.20 28.12
N GLY A 191 14.56 -9.14 28.44
CA GLY A 191 14.31 -8.71 29.81
C GLY A 191 13.33 -9.62 30.54
N ASP A 192 13.34 -9.61 31.86
CA ASP A 192 12.61 -10.58 32.69
C ASP A 192 11.08 -10.50 32.52
N GLU A 193 10.57 -9.38 31.98
CA GLU A 193 9.15 -9.14 31.73
C GLU A 193 8.73 -9.49 30.30
N TRP A 194 9.58 -10.16 29.50
CA TRP A 194 9.28 -10.45 28.10
C TRP A 194 8.00 -11.26 27.87
N LYS A 195 7.58 -12.08 28.83
CA LYS A 195 6.33 -12.88 28.77
C LYS A 195 5.06 -12.07 29.04
N LYS A 196 5.18 -10.93 29.73
CA LYS A 196 4.02 -10.16 30.18
C LYS A 196 3.60 -9.21 29.07
N ALA A 197 2.68 -9.67 28.24
CA ALA A 197 1.79 -8.77 27.51
C ALA A 197 0.61 -8.37 28.41
N ASP A 198 0.86 -7.85 29.62
CA ASP A 198 -0.23 -7.24 30.39
C ASP A 198 -0.49 -5.84 29.83
N SER A 199 -1.70 -5.71 29.30
CA SER A 199 -2.41 -4.50 28.94
C SER A 199 -1.97 -3.24 29.68
N VAL A 200 -1.71 -2.17 28.93
CA VAL A 200 -2.05 -0.82 29.39
C VAL A 200 -3.52 -0.87 29.85
N PRO A 201 -3.85 -0.59 31.13
CA PRO A 201 -5.24 -0.52 31.57
C PRO A 201 -5.96 0.61 30.84
N ALA A 202 -7.19 0.36 30.41
CA ALA A 202 -8.12 1.40 30.02
C ALA A 202 -8.49 2.25 31.26
N SER A 203 -7.70 3.30 31.55
CA SER A 203 -8.17 4.58 32.10
C SER A 203 -7.00 5.48 32.52
N ALA A 204 -7.07 6.73 32.07
CA ALA A 204 -6.32 7.90 32.53
C ALA A 204 -4.78 7.88 32.39
N SER A 205 -4.27 8.14 31.19
CA SER A 205 -3.37 9.28 30.95
C SER A 205 -3.09 9.44 29.47
N ALA A 206 -3.02 10.71 29.08
CA ALA A 206 -2.96 11.17 27.71
C ALA A 206 -1.55 10.99 27.12
N VAL A 207 -1.51 10.84 25.79
CA VAL A 207 -0.38 11.14 24.92
C VAL A 207 0.80 10.15 24.99
N GLY A 208 0.97 9.35 23.93
CA GLY A 208 2.33 9.01 23.53
C GLY A 208 2.62 7.75 22.71
N ARG A 209 1.66 7.02 22.13
CA ARG A 209 2.00 6.10 21.03
C ARG A 209 2.34 6.94 19.81
N ARG A 210 3.64 7.08 19.50
CA ARG A 210 4.13 7.83 18.34
C ARG A 210 4.57 6.88 17.24
N ARG A 211 3.96 7.05 16.07
CA ARG A 211 4.61 6.97 14.74
C ARG A 211 5.54 5.78 14.58
N GLY A 212 4.97 4.57 14.56
CA GLY A 212 5.42 3.61 13.55
C GLY A 212 4.86 4.11 12.22
N GLN A 213 5.69 4.17 11.20
CA GLN A 213 5.20 4.25 9.82
C GLN A 213 4.13 3.16 9.67
N SER A 214 2.91 3.53 9.25
CA SER A 214 1.93 2.52 8.85
C SER A 214 2.55 1.66 7.74
N GLU A 215 2.06 0.44 7.53
CA GLU A 215 2.40 -0.34 6.33
C GLU A 215 2.26 0.53 5.04
N TYR A 216 1.42 1.57 5.09
CA TYR A 216 1.37 2.73 4.20
C TYR A 216 2.74 3.31 3.73
N GLU A 217 3.66 3.63 4.65
CA GLU A 217 4.96 4.24 4.32
C GLU A 217 6.02 3.18 3.94
N LYS A 218 5.79 1.90 4.29
CA LYS A 218 6.64 0.78 3.81
C LYS A 218 6.31 0.36 2.39
N LEU A 219 5.03 0.45 2.00
CA LEU A 219 4.62 0.23 0.61
C LEU A 219 5.06 1.39 -0.30
N PHE A 220 5.27 2.59 0.26
CA PHE A 220 5.63 3.80 -0.50
C PHE A 220 6.50 4.75 0.32
N PRO A 221 7.84 4.62 0.25
CA PRO A 221 8.71 5.68 0.75
C PRO A 221 8.44 6.97 -0.05
N VAL A 222 8.40 8.10 0.63
CA VAL A 222 8.08 9.45 0.10
C VAL A 222 9.16 9.96 -0.89
N SER A 223 10.00 9.09 -1.47
CA SER A 223 11.21 9.51 -2.19
C SER A 223 11.34 9.08 -3.65
N ASP A 224 10.58 8.13 -4.20
CA ASP A 224 10.88 7.60 -5.54
C ASP A 224 9.64 7.28 -6.40
N ARG A 225 9.19 8.23 -7.24
CA ARG A 225 8.23 7.99 -8.34
C ARG A 225 8.82 6.99 -9.34
N ASN A 226 7.98 6.12 -9.92
CA ASN A 226 8.38 5.06 -10.86
C ASN A 226 9.25 3.98 -10.22
N SER A 227 8.87 3.51 -9.04
CA SER A 227 9.63 2.50 -8.30
C SER A 227 10.02 1.29 -9.17
N VAL A 228 11.33 1.01 -9.24
CA VAL A 228 11.86 -0.15 -9.95
C VAL A 228 11.40 -1.45 -9.29
N ALA A 229 11.10 -1.45 -8.00
CA ALA A 229 10.59 -2.63 -7.30
C ALA A 229 9.25 -3.12 -7.87
N ILE A 230 8.35 -2.19 -8.24
CA ILE A 230 7.07 -2.55 -8.87
C ILE A 230 7.31 -3.17 -10.24
N GLN A 231 8.20 -2.55 -11.03
CA GLN A 231 8.55 -3.05 -12.36
C GLN A 231 9.21 -4.43 -12.30
N ASP A 232 10.18 -4.61 -11.39
CA ASP A 232 10.90 -5.87 -11.19
C ASP A 232 9.94 -6.99 -10.77
N HIS A 233 9.03 -6.72 -9.82
CA HIS A 233 8.02 -7.67 -9.38
C HIS A 233 7.10 -8.12 -10.52
N LEU A 234 6.64 -7.16 -11.32
CA LEU A 234 5.72 -7.40 -12.44
C LEU A 234 6.45 -7.83 -13.73
N SER A 235 7.78 -7.84 -13.74
CA SER A 235 8.59 -8.07 -14.94
C SER A 235 8.37 -9.45 -15.56
N ASN A 236 7.93 -10.45 -14.80
CA ASN A 236 7.60 -11.76 -15.35
C ASN A 236 6.31 -11.75 -16.20
N THR A 237 5.40 -10.82 -15.92
CA THR A 237 4.08 -10.73 -16.57
C THR A 237 4.02 -9.58 -17.57
N PHE A 238 4.70 -8.47 -17.28
CA PHE A 238 4.66 -7.25 -18.07
C PHE A 238 6.03 -6.86 -18.61
N LYS A 239 6.01 -6.27 -19.80
CA LYS A 239 7.06 -5.38 -20.29
C LYS A 239 6.63 -3.96 -19.95
N PHE A 240 7.57 -3.18 -19.39
CA PHE A 240 7.38 -1.75 -19.18
C PHE A 240 8.27 -0.97 -20.16
N GLU A 241 7.70 0.06 -20.76
CA GLU A 241 8.43 1.02 -21.59
C GLU A 241 8.17 2.43 -21.06
N SER A 242 9.24 3.15 -20.73
CA SER A 242 9.12 4.53 -20.25
C SER A 242 8.98 5.49 -21.42
N LEU A 243 7.87 6.20 -21.43
CA LEU A 243 7.48 7.14 -22.48
C LEU A 243 7.19 8.50 -21.89
N ALA A 244 7.37 9.54 -22.70
CA ALA A 244 6.95 10.89 -22.37
C ALA A 244 6.19 11.52 -23.53
N HIS A 245 5.03 12.10 -23.24
CA HIS A 245 4.24 12.85 -24.22
C HIS A 245 4.22 14.33 -23.85
N GLU A 246 4.37 15.20 -24.85
CA GLU A 246 4.17 16.63 -24.64
C GLU A 246 2.73 16.91 -24.20
N ILE A 247 2.55 17.95 -23.38
CA ILE A 247 1.22 18.44 -22.99
C ILE A 247 1.06 19.82 -23.62
N PRO A 248 0.12 20.01 -24.57
CA PRO A 248 -0.01 21.26 -25.28
C PRO A 248 -0.08 22.48 -24.35
N GLY A 249 0.81 23.45 -24.54
CA GLY A 249 0.85 24.68 -23.74
C GLY A 249 1.27 24.52 -22.28
N ASP A 250 1.84 23.38 -21.88
CA ASP A 250 2.61 23.23 -20.63
C ASP A 250 4.11 23.11 -20.94
N ASP A 251 4.96 23.48 -19.98
CA ASP A 251 6.42 23.37 -20.08
C ASP A 251 6.97 22.05 -19.49
N PHE A 252 6.08 21.12 -19.19
CA PHE A 252 6.36 19.78 -18.69
C PHE A 252 5.61 18.72 -19.49
N LYS A 253 6.06 17.47 -19.36
CA LYS A 253 5.55 16.32 -20.11
C LYS A 253 4.70 15.41 -19.24
N LEU A 254 3.82 14.63 -19.86
CA LEU A 254 3.26 13.44 -19.25
C LEU A 254 4.29 12.32 -19.36
N GLU A 255 4.91 11.96 -18.25
CA GLU A 255 5.74 10.75 -18.16
C GLU A 255 4.91 9.57 -17.66
N PHE A 256 5.05 8.42 -18.31
CA PHE A 256 4.35 7.20 -17.92
C PHE A 256 5.13 5.94 -18.31
N LEU A 257 4.73 4.82 -17.70
CA LEU A 257 5.18 3.49 -18.05
C LEU A 257 4.07 2.81 -18.88
N GLN A 258 4.34 2.57 -20.15
CA GLN A 258 3.50 1.69 -20.96
C GLN A 258 3.67 0.27 -20.44
N ALA A 259 2.62 -0.30 -19.86
CA ALA A 259 2.59 -1.69 -19.42
C ALA A 259 1.98 -2.56 -20.52
N THR A 260 2.69 -3.61 -20.94
CA THR A 260 2.21 -4.54 -21.96
C THR A 260 2.41 -5.96 -21.47
N LYS A 261 1.37 -6.81 -21.52
CA LYS A 261 1.51 -8.21 -21.11
C LYS A 261 2.45 -8.96 -22.05
N LYS A 262 3.39 -9.71 -21.48
CA LYS A 262 4.38 -10.48 -22.24
C LYS A 262 3.79 -11.63 -23.03
N ASP A 263 2.64 -12.15 -22.59
CA ASP A 263 1.89 -13.18 -23.30
C ASP A 263 1.05 -12.63 -24.47
N GLY A 264 1.07 -11.31 -24.69
CA GLY A 264 0.32 -10.64 -25.74
C GLY A 264 -1.18 -10.55 -25.46
N ASP A 265 -1.64 -10.92 -24.27
CA ASP A 265 -3.05 -10.81 -23.91
C ASP A 265 -3.49 -9.35 -23.87
N ALA A 266 -4.58 -9.06 -24.58
CA ALA A 266 -5.25 -7.76 -24.70
C ALA A 266 -6.77 -7.88 -24.50
N SER A 267 -7.23 -9.03 -23.97
CA SER A 267 -8.66 -9.36 -23.82
C SER A 267 -9.36 -8.62 -22.65
N TYR A 268 -8.67 -7.69 -22.00
CA TYR A 268 -9.21 -6.85 -20.92
C TYR A 268 -9.66 -5.47 -21.39
N TYR A 269 -9.56 -5.18 -22.69
CA TYR A 269 -10.12 -3.99 -23.33
C TYR A 269 -10.53 -4.30 -24.78
N PHE A 270 -11.27 -3.38 -25.39
CA PHE A 270 -11.68 -3.39 -26.77
C PHE A 270 -10.75 -2.49 -27.60
N PRO A 271 -10.02 -3.01 -28.59
CA PRO A 271 -9.14 -2.21 -29.44
C PRO A 271 -9.90 -1.37 -30.48
N GLU A 272 -9.15 -0.69 -31.35
CA GLU A 272 -9.67 0.17 -32.42
C GLU A 272 -10.68 -0.57 -33.32
N GLY A 273 -11.73 0.14 -33.76
CA GLY A 273 -12.79 -0.43 -34.59
C GLY A 273 -13.80 -1.34 -33.86
N HIS A 274 -13.65 -1.58 -32.56
CA HIS A 274 -14.65 -2.33 -31.78
C HIS A 274 -15.85 -1.46 -31.35
N ARG A 275 -17.01 -2.12 -31.19
CA ARG A 275 -18.31 -1.58 -30.78
C ARG A 275 -18.25 -0.30 -29.95
N ASN A 276 -19.00 0.72 -30.36
CA ASN A 276 -19.24 1.96 -29.61
C ASN A 276 -17.96 2.69 -29.19
N ASN A 277 -16.80 2.36 -29.76
CA ASN A 277 -15.62 3.21 -29.62
C ASN A 277 -16.05 4.58 -30.10
N SER A 278 -16.12 5.53 -29.16
CA SER A 278 -16.71 6.84 -29.38
C SER A 278 -15.65 7.85 -29.06
N ARG A 279 -15.76 9.03 -29.65
CA ARG A 279 -14.94 10.16 -29.23
C ARG A 279 -15.03 10.30 -27.71
N LYS A 280 -13.86 10.38 -27.07
CA LYS A 280 -13.76 10.58 -25.63
C LYS A 280 -14.14 12.01 -25.30
N ASP A 281 -15.15 12.17 -24.43
CA ASP A 281 -15.69 13.48 -24.06
C ASP A 281 -15.77 13.67 -22.53
N LYS A 282 -15.33 12.66 -21.78
CA LYS A 282 -15.26 12.64 -20.32
C LYS A 282 -14.02 11.90 -19.82
N VAL A 283 -13.63 12.22 -18.59
CA VAL A 283 -12.75 11.39 -17.76
C VAL A 283 -13.54 10.92 -16.54
N ALA A 284 -13.45 9.63 -16.22
CA ALA A 284 -13.98 9.07 -14.99
C ALA A 284 -12.82 8.64 -14.10
N LEU A 285 -12.76 9.23 -12.90
CA LEU A 285 -11.79 8.88 -11.87
C LEU A 285 -12.35 7.78 -10.96
N HIS A 286 -11.46 6.89 -10.54
CA HIS A 286 -11.72 5.73 -9.71
C HIS A 286 -10.64 5.60 -8.63
N PHE A 287 -10.94 4.89 -7.55
CA PHE A 287 -9.91 4.19 -6.79
C PHE A 287 -10.07 2.67 -6.94
N THR A 288 -8.98 1.95 -6.73
CA THR A 288 -8.96 0.50 -6.93
C THR A 288 -9.55 -0.30 -5.77
N ALA A 289 -9.80 0.36 -4.62
CA ALA A 289 -10.10 -0.29 -3.34
C ALA A 289 -9.06 -1.36 -2.94
N GLY A 290 -7.82 -1.18 -3.44
CA GLY A 290 -6.78 -2.19 -3.40
C GLY A 290 -5.38 -1.60 -3.33
N GLN A 291 -4.43 -2.34 -3.89
CA GLN A 291 -3.01 -2.01 -3.89
C GLN A 291 -2.36 -2.49 -5.19
N ILE A 292 -1.28 -1.81 -5.58
CA ILE A 292 -0.72 -1.85 -6.95
C ILE A 292 -0.60 -3.25 -7.57
N PHE A 293 -0.13 -4.26 -6.83
CA PHE A 293 0.01 -5.62 -7.37
C PHE A 293 -1.33 -6.31 -7.64
N GLY A 294 -2.30 -6.13 -6.74
CA GLY A 294 -3.67 -6.61 -6.95
C GLY A 294 -4.35 -5.85 -8.09
N ASP A 295 -4.12 -4.54 -8.17
CA ASP A 295 -4.69 -3.66 -9.18
C ASP A 295 -4.32 -4.12 -10.61
N PHE A 296 -3.03 -4.42 -10.86
CA PHE A 296 -2.59 -4.98 -12.15
C PHE A 296 -3.29 -6.31 -12.47
N GLY A 297 -3.44 -7.20 -11.48
CA GLY A 297 -4.12 -8.47 -11.65
C GLY A 297 -5.60 -8.32 -11.99
N ALA A 298 -6.29 -7.39 -11.33
CA ALA A 298 -7.71 -7.12 -11.55
C ALA A 298 -7.97 -6.44 -12.89
N LEU A 299 -7.20 -5.40 -13.23
CA LEU A 299 -7.37 -4.57 -14.43
C LEU A 299 -6.87 -5.22 -15.72
N THR A 300 -6.13 -6.33 -15.62
CA THR A 300 -5.60 -7.05 -16.79
C THR A 300 -6.00 -8.53 -16.82
N LYS A 301 -7.12 -8.83 -16.16
CA LYS A 301 -7.67 -10.17 -16.07
C LYS A 301 -8.08 -10.66 -17.45
N LYS A 302 -7.54 -11.82 -17.82
CA LYS A 302 -7.80 -12.46 -19.11
C LYS A 302 -9.30 -12.72 -19.32
N ASP A 303 -9.75 -12.47 -20.55
CA ASP A 303 -11.11 -12.62 -21.06
C ASP A 303 -12.16 -11.80 -20.27
N ARG A 304 -11.70 -10.78 -19.54
CA ARG A 304 -12.53 -9.89 -18.72
C ARG A 304 -12.26 -8.46 -19.14
N GLU A 305 -13.13 -7.95 -20.02
CA GLU A 305 -13.11 -6.60 -20.62
C GLU A 305 -13.48 -5.50 -19.60
N VAL A 306 -12.88 -5.57 -18.41
CA VAL A 306 -13.04 -4.64 -17.29
C VAL A 306 -11.68 -4.09 -16.92
N SER A 307 -11.43 -2.84 -17.28
CA SER A 307 -10.13 -2.19 -17.14
C SER A 307 -10.26 -0.68 -17.27
N THR A 308 -9.18 0.04 -16.95
CA THR A 308 -9.03 1.49 -17.15
C THR A 308 -7.78 1.76 -17.96
N ALA A 309 -7.75 2.88 -18.70
CA ALA A 309 -6.63 3.17 -19.58
C ALA A 309 -5.35 3.49 -18.80
N PHE A 310 -5.52 4.10 -17.63
CA PHE A 310 -4.43 4.52 -16.76
C PHE A 310 -4.63 4.03 -15.33
N LEU A 311 -3.53 3.66 -14.69
CA LEU A 311 -3.43 3.35 -13.26
C LEU A 311 -2.35 4.25 -12.64
N VAL A 312 -2.72 5.01 -11.61
CA VAL A 312 -1.81 5.89 -10.87
C VAL A 312 -1.41 5.19 -9.57
N GLY A 313 -0.15 4.79 -9.49
CA GLY A 313 0.45 4.21 -8.30
C GLY A 313 0.52 5.19 -7.14
N ARG A 314 0.65 4.67 -5.92
CA ARG A 314 0.69 5.52 -4.72
C ARG A 314 1.96 6.38 -4.60
N ASP A 315 3.03 5.95 -5.28
CA ASP A 315 4.27 6.71 -5.53
C ASP A 315 4.12 7.78 -6.63
N GLY A 316 2.94 7.87 -7.25
CA GLY A 316 2.65 8.75 -8.37
C GLY A 316 3.17 8.22 -9.72
N ALA A 317 3.63 6.98 -9.83
CA ALA A 317 3.92 6.39 -11.13
C ALA A 317 2.63 6.29 -11.95
N ILE A 318 2.67 6.68 -13.21
CA ILE A 318 1.53 6.55 -14.14
C ILE A 318 1.80 5.34 -15.02
N TYR A 319 0.90 4.35 -14.97
CA TYR A 319 0.93 3.18 -15.84
C TYR A 319 -0.16 3.30 -16.89
N LYS A 320 0.20 3.22 -18.17
CA LYS A 320 -0.76 3.13 -19.27
C LYS A 320 -0.98 1.65 -19.60
N LEU A 321 -2.21 1.17 -19.44
CA LEU A 321 -2.58 -0.23 -19.69
C LEU A 321 -3.01 -0.47 -21.15
N PHE A 322 -3.69 0.50 -21.76
CA PHE A 322 -4.05 0.49 -23.17
C PHE A 322 -4.21 1.92 -23.70
N ASP A 323 -4.34 2.06 -25.01
CA ASP A 323 -4.44 3.37 -25.65
C ASP A 323 -5.86 3.94 -25.63
N SER A 324 -6.11 4.94 -24.79
CA SER A 324 -7.46 5.51 -24.58
C SER A 324 -8.04 6.24 -25.81
N VAL A 325 -7.22 6.56 -26.82
CA VAL A 325 -7.68 7.16 -28.08
C VAL A 325 -8.34 6.09 -28.96
N LYS A 326 -7.69 4.93 -29.04
CA LYS A 326 -8.03 3.85 -29.97
C LYS A 326 -8.86 2.76 -29.32
N ALA A 327 -8.83 2.65 -28.00
CA ALA A 327 -9.41 1.55 -27.26
C ALA A 327 -10.25 2.02 -26.07
N TRP A 328 -11.11 1.14 -25.58
CA TRP A 328 -11.92 1.37 -24.39
C TRP A 328 -12.17 0.06 -23.64
N SER A 329 -12.59 0.13 -22.39
CA SER A 329 -12.94 -1.05 -21.59
C SER A 329 -14.10 -0.70 -20.65
N TYR A 330 -14.83 -1.68 -20.12
CA TYR A 330 -15.88 -1.40 -19.15
C TYR A 330 -15.26 -1.02 -17.80
N HIS A 331 -15.50 0.20 -17.34
CA HIS A 331 -15.03 0.64 -16.02
C HIS A 331 -16.15 1.20 -15.13
N LEU A 332 -17.36 1.41 -15.66
CA LEU A 332 -18.48 1.95 -14.90
C LEU A 332 -19.44 0.89 -14.33
N GLY A 333 -19.46 -0.30 -14.94
CA GLY A 333 -20.20 -1.46 -14.48
C GLY A 333 -21.70 -1.41 -14.74
N LYS A 334 -22.31 -2.60 -14.69
CA LYS A 334 -23.76 -2.79 -14.88
C LYS A 334 -24.59 -1.83 -14.06
N GLY A 335 -25.53 -1.13 -14.69
CA GLY A 335 -26.44 -0.17 -14.04
C GLY A 335 -25.83 1.22 -13.82
N ALA A 336 -24.81 1.59 -14.59
CA ALA A 336 -24.31 2.95 -14.66
C ALA A 336 -25.34 3.92 -15.28
N MET A 337 -25.51 5.11 -14.69
CA MET A 337 -26.32 6.18 -15.29
C MET A 337 -25.79 6.52 -16.69
N GLY A 338 -26.68 6.51 -17.68
CA GLY A 338 -26.32 6.70 -19.09
C GLY A 338 -26.00 5.39 -19.83
N GLY A 339 -25.91 4.25 -19.15
CA GLY A 339 -25.58 2.94 -19.73
C GLY A 339 -24.08 2.66 -19.70
N ASN A 340 -23.68 1.46 -19.30
CA ASN A 340 -22.27 1.13 -19.06
C ASN A 340 -21.47 1.11 -20.36
N THR A 341 -22.00 0.53 -21.44
CA THR A 341 -21.33 0.54 -22.75
C THR A 341 -21.16 1.97 -23.23
N SER A 342 -22.24 2.72 -23.36
CA SER A 342 -22.21 4.10 -23.88
C SER A 342 -21.31 5.02 -23.05
N MET A 343 -21.35 4.94 -21.72
CA MET A 343 -20.53 5.80 -20.87
C MET A 343 -19.08 5.35 -20.82
N SER A 344 -18.78 4.07 -20.64
CA SER A 344 -17.39 3.59 -20.60
C SER A 344 -16.67 3.79 -21.93
N SER A 345 -17.38 3.66 -23.06
CA SER A 345 -16.79 3.83 -24.39
C SER A 345 -16.60 5.30 -24.78
N SER A 346 -17.31 6.24 -24.17
CA SER A 346 -17.15 7.69 -24.36
C SER A 346 -16.29 8.37 -23.29
N SER A 347 -15.83 7.64 -22.27
CA SER A 347 -14.92 8.16 -21.25
C SER A 347 -13.54 7.50 -21.27
N VAL A 348 -12.57 8.21 -20.69
CA VAL A 348 -11.29 7.63 -20.28
C VAL A 348 -11.38 7.32 -18.79
N GLY A 349 -11.25 6.04 -18.42
CA GLY A 349 -11.13 5.62 -17.03
C GLY A 349 -9.70 5.78 -16.51
N ILE A 350 -9.56 6.34 -15.30
CA ILE A 350 -8.30 6.41 -14.56
C ILE A 350 -8.52 5.79 -13.18
N GLU A 351 -7.73 4.76 -12.87
CA GLU A 351 -7.67 4.19 -11.52
C GLU A 351 -6.57 4.84 -10.68
N ILE A 352 -6.87 5.13 -9.43
CA ILE A 352 -5.90 5.58 -8.43
C ILE A 352 -5.70 4.43 -7.43
N SER A 353 -4.49 3.86 -7.38
CA SER A 353 -4.15 2.77 -6.45
C SER A 353 -4.32 3.23 -5.00
N ASN A 354 -5.45 2.87 -4.39
CA ASN A 354 -5.85 3.34 -3.07
C ASN A 354 -6.90 2.40 -2.48
N TRP A 355 -6.79 2.15 -1.17
CA TRP A 355 -7.68 1.24 -0.45
C TRP A 355 -9.12 1.75 -0.33
N GLY A 356 -9.39 3.02 -0.65
CA GLY A 356 -10.72 3.60 -0.61
C GLY A 356 -11.32 3.59 0.81
N PRO A 357 -12.56 3.13 1.01
CA PRO A 357 -13.21 3.12 2.32
C PRO A 357 -12.52 2.14 3.28
N LEU A 358 -12.51 2.51 4.57
CA LEU A 358 -11.95 1.74 5.68
C LEU A 358 -13.00 1.60 6.78
N LYS A 359 -12.89 0.51 7.56
CA LYS A 359 -13.75 0.26 8.71
C LYS A 359 -12.92 0.11 9.99
N GLU A 360 -13.50 0.50 11.11
CA GLU A 360 -12.89 0.22 12.42
C GLU A 360 -13.05 -1.26 12.76
N ASP A 361 -12.01 -1.87 13.34
CA ASP A 361 -12.05 -3.27 13.83
C ASP A 361 -12.48 -3.39 15.30
N GLY A 362 -12.72 -2.28 15.98
CA GLY A 362 -13.04 -2.22 17.42
C GLY A 362 -11.84 -2.36 18.36
N ALA A 363 -10.64 -2.61 17.84
CA ALA A 363 -9.38 -2.68 18.58
C ALA A 363 -8.53 -1.40 18.42
N GLY A 364 -9.10 -0.36 17.82
CA GLY A 364 -8.42 0.91 17.55
C GLY A 364 -7.68 0.94 16.22
N ASN A 365 -7.96 0.01 15.30
CA ASN A 365 -7.40 0.00 13.95
C ASN A 365 -8.47 0.31 12.90
N LEU A 366 -7.99 0.81 11.77
CA LEU A 366 -8.69 0.82 10.50
C LEU A 366 -8.20 -0.35 9.64
N VAL A 367 -9.17 -1.06 9.08
CA VAL A 367 -8.97 -2.21 8.22
C VAL A 367 -9.72 -2.01 6.90
N SER A 368 -9.37 -2.81 5.90
CA SER A 368 -10.04 -2.79 4.60
C SER A 368 -11.52 -3.09 4.72
N TRP A 369 -12.31 -2.41 3.89
CA TRP A 369 -13.76 -2.49 3.93
C TRP A 369 -14.29 -3.91 3.77
N ASP A 370 -13.84 -4.62 2.73
CA ASP A 370 -14.41 -5.92 2.36
C ASP A 370 -13.70 -7.13 2.95
N HIS A 371 -12.42 -7.01 3.31
CA HIS A 371 -11.60 -8.17 3.70
C HIS A 371 -11.02 -8.09 5.11
N GLY A 372 -11.13 -6.95 5.79
CA GLY A 372 -10.61 -6.79 7.15
C GLY A 372 -9.08 -6.84 7.23
N HIS A 373 -8.38 -6.62 6.13
CA HIS A 373 -6.92 -6.51 6.14
C HIS A 373 -6.51 -5.24 6.89
N TRP A 374 -5.56 -5.37 7.81
CA TRP A 374 -5.09 -4.25 8.60
C TRP A 374 -4.48 -3.16 7.71
N PHE A 375 -4.86 -1.89 7.95
CA PHE A 375 -4.38 -0.75 7.17
C PHE A 375 -3.56 0.23 8.01
N CYS A 376 -4.15 0.77 9.08
CA CYS A 376 -3.48 1.68 10.01
C CYS A 376 -4.19 1.70 11.36
N THR A 377 -3.57 2.31 12.37
CA THR A 377 -4.21 2.60 13.65
C THR A 377 -4.99 3.93 13.59
N LEU A 378 -5.99 4.13 14.47
CA LEU A 378 -6.78 5.38 14.50
C LEU A 378 -5.95 6.63 14.84
N ASP A 379 -4.79 6.51 15.47
CA ASP A 379 -3.88 7.63 15.75
C ASP A 379 -3.01 8.03 14.54
N GLN A 380 -2.95 7.20 13.49
CA GLN A 380 -2.24 7.49 12.22
C GLN A 380 -3.10 8.35 11.27
N THR A 381 -3.53 9.51 11.76
CA THR A 381 -4.43 10.44 11.03
C THR A 381 -3.87 10.98 9.70
N GLU A 382 -2.56 10.84 9.48
CA GLU A 382 -1.91 11.09 8.19
C GLU A 382 -2.26 10.06 7.12
N ALA A 383 -2.56 8.82 7.50
CA ALA A 383 -2.80 7.72 6.56
C ALA A 383 -4.24 7.69 6.01
N TYR A 384 -5.16 8.39 6.67
CA TYR A 384 -6.59 8.37 6.34
C TYR A 384 -7.25 9.74 6.48
N VAL A 385 -8.47 9.85 5.98
CA VAL A 385 -9.39 10.95 6.21
C VAL A 385 -10.62 10.41 6.92
N LYS A 386 -11.01 11.05 8.03
CA LYS A 386 -12.27 10.80 8.71
C LYS A 386 -13.29 11.81 8.24
N LEU A 387 -14.35 11.36 7.60
CA LEU A 387 -15.42 12.23 7.14
C LEU A 387 -16.28 12.72 8.32
N SER A 388 -16.76 13.95 8.19
CA SER A 388 -17.71 14.55 9.12
C SER A 388 -19.01 13.74 9.15
N GLU A 389 -19.52 13.38 7.97
CA GLU A 389 -20.65 12.48 7.77
C GLU A 389 -20.25 11.25 6.94
N PRO A 390 -20.78 10.05 7.24
CA PRO A 390 -20.43 8.85 6.47
C PRO A 390 -20.90 8.97 5.02
N PHE A 391 -19.98 8.72 4.08
CA PHE A 391 -20.32 8.56 2.68
C PHE A 391 -20.66 7.10 2.40
N ARG A 392 -21.93 6.83 2.06
CA ARG A 392 -22.43 5.48 1.76
C ARG A 392 -22.06 4.45 2.84
N GLY A 393 -22.15 4.87 4.11
CA GLY A 393 -21.84 4.04 5.28
C GLY A 393 -20.37 4.01 5.70
N ALA A 394 -19.44 4.43 4.84
CA ALA A 394 -18.03 4.52 5.18
C ALA A 394 -17.71 5.89 5.79
N ARG A 395 -17.06 5.89 6.96
CA ARG A 395 -16.63 7.12 7.66
C ARG A 395 -15.13 7.40 7.50
N TYR A 396 -14.34 6.39 7.18
CA TYR A 396 -12.89 6.50 7.04
C TYR A 396 -12.49 6.15 5.62
N PHE A 397 -11.54 6.90 5.07
CA PHE A 397 -11.01 6.68 3.71
C PHE A 397 -9.49 6.77 3.72
N ALA A 398 -8.81 5.89 3.00
CA ALA A 398 -7.36 5.95 2.85
C ALA A 398 -6.93 7.24 2.13
N ARG A 399 -5.96 7.96 2.70
CA ARG A 399 -5.52 9.26 2.16
C ARG A 399 -4.79 9.10 0.83
N ILE A 400 -5.17 9.91 -0.15
CA ILE A 400 -4.48 10.08 -1.44
C ILE A 400 -3.18 10.86 -1.22
N THR A 401 -2.08 10.41 -1.84
CA THR A 401 -0.75 11.02 -1.63
C THR A 401 -0.58 12.29 -2.47
N PRO A 402 0.32 13.21 -2.08
CA PRO A 402 0.68 14.36 -2.92
C PRO A 402 1.20 13.96 -4.31
N HIS A 403 1.96 12.86 -4.40
CA HIS A 403 2.43 12.31 -5.67
C HIS A 403 1.28 11.86 -6.58
N GLN A 404 0.23 11.25 -6.00
CA GLN A 404 -0.97 10.87 -6.74
C GLN A 404 -1.73 12.09 -7.24
N TYR A 405 -1.94 13.13 -6.41
CA TYR A 405 -2.59 14.36 -6.85
C TYR A 405 -1.85 15.01 -8.01
N GLU A 406 -0.52 15.14 -7.90
CA GLU A 406 0.30 15.71 -8.97
C GLU A 406 0.17 14.91 -10.27
N SER A 407 0.26 13.58 -10.20
CA SER A 407 0.14 12.71 -11.38
C SER A 407 -1.25 12.74 -12.00
N VAL A 408 -2.31 12.77 -11.18
CA VAL A 408 -3.69 12.93 -11.65
C VAL A 408 -3.87 14.27 -12.35
N ILE A 409 -3.32 15.36 -11.80
CA ILE A 409 -3.39 16.69 -12.44
C ILE A 409 -2.67 16.67 -13.80
N ILE A 410 -1.42 16.17 -13.86
CA ILE A 410 -0.65 16.08 -15.11
C ILE A 410 -1.41 15.25 -16.16
N LEU A 411 -1.96 14.10 -15.76
CA LEU A 411 -2.70 13.22 -16.65
C LEU A 411 -4.02 13.86 -17.14
N LEU A 412 -4.76 14.55 -16.27
CA LEU A 412 -5.97 15.27 -16.65
C LEU A 412 -5.67 16.44 -17.60
N ARG A 413 -4.57 17.17 -17.39
CA ARG A 413 -4.11 18.22 -18.33
C ARG A 413 -3.77 17.63 -19.69
N TYR A 414 -3.03 16.52 -19.72
CA TYR A 414 -2.76 15.79 -20.96
C TYR A 414 -4.06 15.42 -21.68
N LEU A 415 -4.99 14.75 -21.01
CA LEU A 415 -6.23 14.26 -21.64
C LEU A 415 -7.16 15.39 -22.10
N THR A 416 -7.32 16.44 -21.30
CA THR A 416 -8.18 17.59 -21.66
C THR A 416 -7.66 18.33 -22.88
N LYS A 417 -6.34 18.50 -22.99
CA LYS A 417 -5.72 19.24 -24.09
C LYS A 417 -5.51 18.41 -25.36
N THR A 418 -5.19 17.12 -25.23
CA THR A 418 -4.95 16.25 -26.39
C THR A 418 -6.25 15.71 -26.99
N LEU A 419 -7.25 15.38 -26.17
CA LEU A 419 -8.53 14.82 -26.66
C LEU A 419 -9.62 15.89 -26.83
N GLY A 420 -9.34 17.13 -26.40
CA GLY A 420 -10.33 18.20 -26.37
C GLY A 420 -11.49 17.92 -25.40
N ILE A 421 -11.24 17.16 -24.33
CA ILE A 421 -12.20 16.97 -23.24
C ILE A 421 -12.26 18.29 -22.47
N GLU A 422 -13.48 18.81 -22.25
CA GLU A 422 -13.66 20.05 -21.49
C GLU A 422 -13.07 19.89 -20.08
N PRO A 423 -12.22 20.82 -19.59
CA PRO A 423 -11.68 20.79 -18.23
C PRO A 423 -12.75 21.25 -17.21
N ASN A 424 -13.99 20.81 -17.42
CA ASN A 424 -15.16 21.09 -16.62
C ASN A 424 -15.32 20.02 -15.52
N PHE A 425 -15.77 20.43 -14.36
CA PHE A 425 -15.97 19.56 -13.20
C PHE A 425 -17.39 19.74 -12.66
N LEU A 426 -17.92 18.71 -12.02
CA LEU A 426 -19.18 18.86 -11.30
C LEU A 426 -19.04 19.90 -10.16
N PRO A 427 -20.07 20.72 -9.91
CA PRO A 427 -20.04 21.72 -8.86
C PRO A 427 -19.97 21.06 -7.47
N LYS A 428 -19.44 21.80 -6.50
CA LYS A 428 -19.38 21.38 -5.09
C LYS A 428 -20.73 20.81 -4.62
N GLY A 429 -20.73 19.69 -3.91
CA GLY A 429 -21.95 18.99 -3.47
C GLY A 429 -22.66 18.16 -4.54
N LYS A 430 -22.18 18.14 -5.79
CA LYS A 430 -22.57 17.16 -6.83
C LYS A 430 -21.45 16.15 -7.16
N ARG A 431 -20.21 16.42 -6.78
CA ARG A 431 -19.02 15.64 -7.18
C ARG A 431 -19.06 14.17 -6.73
N GLU A 432 -19.69 13.89 -5.59
CA GLU A 432 -19.87 12.52 -5.05
C GLU A 432 -21.31 11.97 -5.24
N LYS A 433 -22.19 12.73 -5.90
CA LYS A 433 -23.59 12.35 -6.12
C LYS A 433 -23.79 11.72 -7.48
N THR A 434 -24.60 10.68 -7.52
CA THR A 434 -25.04 10.08 -8.77
C THR A 434 -25.83 11.09 -9.60
N PHE A 435 -25.60 11.10 -10.92
CA PHE A 435 -26.39 11.86 -11.87
C PHE A 435 -27.88 11.59 -11.65
N ALA A 436 -28.71 12.64 -11.72
CA ALA A 436 -30.13 12.55 -11.45
C ALA A 436 -30.89 11.78 -12.54
N SER A 437 -30.30 11.66 -13.74
CA SER A 437 -30.88 10.88 -14.83
C SER A 437 -29.81 10.38 -15.82
N HIS A 438 -30.19 9.38 -16.61
CA HIS A 438 -29.39 8.89 -17.73
C HIS A 438 -29.09 10.01 -18.76
N SER A 439 -30.03 10.92 -18.99
CA SER A 439 -29.84 12.05 -19.89
C SER A 439 -28.81 13.05 -19.38
N GLU A 440 -28.79 13.32 -18.05
CA GLU A 440 -27.78 14.18 -17.44
C GLU A 440 -26.38 13.56 -17.58
N ALA A 441 -26.23 12.27 -17.28
CA ALA A 441 -24.97 11.55 -17.44
C ALA A 441 -24.46 11.59 -18.90
N LYS A 442 -25.36 11.34 -19.86
CA LYS A 442 -25.04 11.41 -21.31
C LYS A 442 -24.70 12.82 -21.78
N ALA A 443 -25.29 13.85 -21.19
CA ALA A 443 -25.07 15.25 -21.57
C ALA A 443 -23.82 15.86 -20.93
N PHE A 444 -23.36 15.36 -19.79
CA PHE A 444 -22.18 15.89 -19.11
C PHE A 444 -20.92 15.79 -19.98
N ARG A 445 -20.05 16.78 -19.92
CA ARG A 445 -18.75 16.82 -20.61
C ARG A 445 -17.72 17.27 -19.59
N GLY A 446 -16.60 16.54 -19.52
CA GLY A 446 -15.51 16.82 -18.59
C GLY A 446 -15.23 15.74 -17.56
N ILE A 447 -14.81 16.14 -16.36
CA ILE A 447 -14.16 15.27 -15.36
C ILE A 447 -15.13 14.96 -14.23
N CYS A 448 -15.30 13.67 -13.94
CA CYS A 448 -16.20 13.13 -12.93
C CYS A 448 -15.59 11.88 -12.27
N CYS A 449 -16.32 11.23 -11.38
CA CYS A 449 -15.89 9.98 -10.72
C CYS A 449 -16.94 8.88 -10.83
N HIS A 450 -16.55 7.65 -10.51
CA HIS A 450 -17.44 6.47 -10.60
C HIS A 450 -18.73 6.62 -9.77
N ALA A 451 -18.65 7.29 -8.61
CA ALA A 451 -19.82 7.54 -7.76
C ALA A 451 -20.92 8.38 -8.46
N ASN A 452 -20.56 9.16 -9.49
CA ASN A 452 -21.52 9.90 -10.30
C ASN A 452 -22.38 8.98 -11.19
N PHE A 453 -21.94 7.77 -11.48
CA PHE A 453 -22.66 6.82 -12.34
C PHE A 453 -23.46 5.78 -11.54
N ARG A 454 -23.09 5.54 -10.29
CA ARG A 454 -23.62 4.43 -9.46
C ARG A 454 -24.13 4.97 -8.14
N SER A 455 -25.38 4.67 -7.79
CA SER A 455 -25.99 5.13 -6.52
C SER A 455 -25.61 4.29 -5.30
N SER A 456 -25.09 3.08 -5.51
CA SER A 456 -24.61 2.18 -4.46
C SER A 456 -23.39 1.38 -4.94
N GLY A 457 -22.69 0.76 -3.99
CA GLY A 457 -21.57 -0.14 -4.27
C GLY A 457 -20.32 0.52 -4.86
N LYS A 458 -20.27 1.85 -4.88
CA LYS A 458 -19.12 2.65 -5.34
C LYS A 458 -18.88 3.78 -4.35
N TRP A 459 -17.67 3.94 -3.86
CA TRP A 459 -17.33 4.92 -2.81
C TRP A 459 -16.32 5.96 -3.30
N ASP A 460 -16.13 6.04 -4.61
CA ASP A 460 -15.06 6.80 -5.26
C ASP A 460 -15.11 8.28 -4.92
N LEU A 461 -13.97 8.76 -4.40
CA LEU A 461 -13.59 10.17 -4.26
C LEU A 461 -14.64 11.06 -3.57
N PRO A 462 -15.06 10.74 -2.33
CA PRO A 462 -15.97 11.61 -1.59
C PRO A 462 -15.33 12.98 -1.36
N GLU A 463 -16.17 14.00 -1.33
CA GLU A 463 -15.78 15.41 -1.37
C GLU A 463 -14.87 15.81 -0.19
N GLU A 464 -15.00 15.14 0.95
CA GLU A 464 -14.13 15.35 2.11
C GLU A 464 -12.80 14.56 2.06
N ALA A 465 -12.72 13.46 1.32
CA ALA A 465 -11.51 12.62 1.26
C ALA A 465 -10.62 12.85 0.02
N PHE A 466 -11.14 13.56 -0.98
CA PHE A 466 -10.42 13.93 -2.19
C PHE A 466 -10.44 15.45 -2.39
N ASP A 467 -9.27 16.07 -2.49
CA ASP A 467 -9.13 17.52 -2.66
C ASP A 467 -9.44 17.92 -4.11
N TRP A 468 -10.73 18.00 -4.40
CA TRP A 468 -11.22 18.43 -5.71
C TRP A 468 -10.76 19.84 -6.08
N GLU A 469 -10.55 20.73 -5.10
CA GLU A 469 -10.16 22.12 -5.38
C GLU A 469 -8.69 22.18 -5.82
N GLU A 470 -7.81 21.39 -5.20
CA GLU A 470 -6.42 21.23 -5.66
C GLU A 470 -6.38 20.74 -7.11
N VAL A 471 -7.15 19.70 -7.44
CA VAL A 471 -7.22 19.14 -8.80
C VAL A 471 -7.79 20.15 -9.79
N ILE A 472 -8.91 20.80 -9.46
CA ILE A 472 -9.53 21.80 -10.34
C ILE A 472 -8.57 22.94 -10.62
N LYS A 473 -7.91 23.47 -9.57
CA LYS A 473 -6.92 24.55 -9.71
C LYS A 473 -5.73 24.10 -10.55
N GLY A 474 -5.23 22.89 -10.34
CA GLY A 474 -4.12 22.31 -11.09
C GLY A 474 -4.46 22.07 -12.57
N VAL A 475 -5.68 21.67 -12.89
CA VAL A 475 -6.10 21.37 -14.27
C VAL A 475 -6.48 22.64 -15.05
N THR A 476 -7.20 23.58 -14.41
CA THR A 476 -7.74 24.77 -15.10
C THR A 476 -6.84 26.00 -15.02
N GLY A 477 -5.90 26.03 -14.07
CA GLY A 477 -5.02 27.16 -13.83
C GLY A 477 -3.57 26.91 -14.26
N SER A 478 -2.68 27.77 -13.75
CA SER A 478 -1.23 27.57 -13.82
C SER A 478 -0.82 26.42 -12.90
N PHE A 479 0.00 25.52 -13.40
CA PHE A 479 0.50 24.38 -12.65
C PHE A 479 1.96 24.14 -13.01
N SER A 480 2.77 23.84 -12.00
CA SER A 480 4.15 23.42 -12.17
C SER A 480 4.37 22.21 -11.27
N PRO A 481 4.82 21.06 -11.81
CA PRO A 481 5.11 19.90 -10.99
C PRO A 481 6.18 20.24 -9.95
N ALA A 482 5.94 19.87 -8.69
CA ALA A 482 6.81 20.13 -7.56
C ALA A 482 7.82 18.99 -7.32
N LEU A 483 7.55 17.80 -7.86
CA LEU A 483 8.33 16.58 -7.62
C LEU A 483 9.16 16.22 -8.87
N PRO A 484 10.36 15.61 -8.72
CA PRO A 484 11.19 15.23 -9.85
C PRO A 484 10.42 14.35 -10.83
N GLN A 485 10.35 14.78 -12.10
CA GLN A 485 9.89 13.96 -13.22
C GLN A 485 11.12 13.17 -13.72
N GLY A 486 10.98 11.86 -13.94
CA GLY A 486 12.01 11.03 -14.54
C GLY A 486 12.13 9.62 -13.92
N PRO A 487 12.26 8.55 -14.73
CA PRO A 487 12.62 7.23 -14.23
C PRO A 487 14.10 7.15 -13.80
N ARG A 488 14.40 6.41 -12.74
CA ARG A 488 15.75 5.85 -12.52
C ARG A 488 15.73 4.38 -12.94
N THR A 489 16.08 4.09 -14.20
CA THR A 489 16.35 2.70 -14.62
C THR A 489 17.82 2.36 -14.36
N ARG A 490 18.15 1.08 -14.13
CA ARG A 490 19.53 0.59 -13.95
C ARG A 490 20.44 0.80 -15.17
N SER A 491 19.92 1.28 -16.29
CA SER A 491 20.67 1.46 -17.52
C SER A 491 20.96 2.93 -17.76
N ILE A 492 22.25 3.24 -17.94
CA ILE A 492 22.78 4.51 -18.44
C ILE A 492 22.31 4.80 -19.90
N PHE A 493 21.39 3.97 -20.44
CA PHE A 493 20.86 3.99 -21.81
C PHE A 493 19.33 3.77 -21.91
N SER A 494 18.53 4.05 -20.88
CA SER A 494 17.07 4.15 -21.09
C SER A 494 16.75 5.52 -21.70
N ILE A 495 16.76 5.62 -23.02
CA ILE A 495 16.25 6.79 -23.74
C ILE A 495 14.72 6.80 -23.54
N THR A 496 14.19 7.73 -22.76
CA THR A 496 12.75 8.03 -22.76
C THR A 496 12.38 8.43 -24.18
N LYS A 497 11.55 7.63 -24.84
CA LYS A 497 11.06 7.98 -26.17
C LYS A 497 10.04 9.11 -26.01
N VAL A 498 10.38 10.28 -26.54
CA VAL A 498 9.47 11.42 -26.63
C VAL A 498 8.65 11.25 -27.90
N VAL A 499 7.34 11.17 -27.77
CA VAL A 499 6.39 11.16 -28.89
C VAL A 499 5.92 12.60 -29.10
N SER A 500 6.00 13.11 -30.33
CA SER A 500 5.64 14.50 -30.66
C SER A 500 4.12 14.71 -30.70
N GLU A 501 3.69 15.97 -30.55
CA GLU A 501 2.28 16.35 -30.65
C GLU A 501 1.65 15.93 -32.00
N ASP A 502 2.40 16.03 -33.11
CA ASP A 502 1.92 15.69 -34.46
C ASP A 502 1.58 14.18 -34.59
N GLU A 503 2.34 13.28 -33.95
CA GLU A 503 2.04 11.84 -33.94
C GLU A 503 0.79 11.51 -33.10
N VAL A 504 0.45 12.34 -32.11
CA VAL A 504 -0.78 12.19 -31.29
C VAL A 504 -2.00 12.74 -32.04
N VAL A 505 -1.84 13.83 -32.79
CA VAL A 505 -2.92 14.43 -33.59
C VAL A 505 -3.25 13.59 -34.83
N GLU A 506 -2.25 13.02 -35.53
CA GLU A 506 -2.50 12.07 -36.64
C GLU A 506 -3.27 10.82 -36.17
N GLN A 507 -3.12 10.38 -34.92
CA GLN A 507 -3.91 9.28 -34.33
C GLN A 507 -5.39 9.62 -34.12
N LEU A 508 -5.74 10.91 -34.09
CA LEU A 508 -7.12 11.39 -33.87
C LEU A 508 -7.87 11.64 -35.18
N GLU A 509 -7.17 12.01 -36.26
CA GLU A 509 -7.78 12.44 -37.54
C GLU A 509 -8.23 11.29 -38.47
N GLY A 510 -7.98 10.02 -38.09
CA GLY A 510 -8.31 8.83 -38.90
C GLY A 510 -9.39 7.89 -38.33
N LEU A 511 -10.06 8.27 -37.23
CA LEU A 511 -10.95 7.36 -36.49
C LEU A 511 -12.37 7.32 -37.08
N ASP A 512 -12.71 6.23 -37.76
CA ASP A 512 -14.08 5.88 -38.15
C ASP A 512 -14.78 5.16 -36.98
N TYR A 513 -15.69 5.85 -36.31
CA TYR A 513 -16.49 5.31 -35.21
C TYR A 513 -17.68 4.52 -35.78
N GLY A 514 -17.40 3.36 -36.35
CA GLY A 514 -18.40 2.50 -36.98
C GLY A 514 -19.30 1.77 -35.97
N ASP A 515 -20.61 1.78 -36.23
CA ASP A 515 -21.62 0.94 -35.56
C ASP A 515 -21.61 -0.47 -36.20
N GLN A 516 -20.82 -1.42 -35.68
CA GLN A 516 -21.00 -2.85 -36.03
C GLN A 516 -20.85 -3.82 -34.83
N ASP A 517 -21.85 -4.72 -34.78
CA ASP A 517 -22.02 -6.06 -34.20
C ASP A 517 -21.78 -6.38 -32.71
N ILE A 518 -22.84 -6.95 -32.10
CA ILE A 518 -23.02 -7.29 -30.67
C ILE A 518 -23.48 -8.74 -30.53
N GLU A 519 -22.82 -9.56 -29.70
CA GLU A 519 -23.46 -10.76 -29.11
C GLU A 519 -23.08 -11.06 -27.63
N LYS A 520 -22.11 -10.38 -26.99
CA LYS A 520 -21.57 -10.85 -25.69
C LYS A 520 -22.22 -10.30 -24.40
N TYR A 521 -22.54 -9.00 -24.28
CA TYR A 521 -22.94 -8.39 -22.99
C TYR A 521 -24.13 -7.40 -22.97
N GLY A 522 -24.70 -7.00 -24.12
CA GLY A 522 -25.75 -5.95 -24.15
C GLY A 522 -25.24 -4.54 -23.79
N GLU A 523 -26.13 -3.59 -23.46
CA GLU A 523 -25.80 -2.19 -23.04
C GLU A 523 -25.35 -2.07 -21.58
N ASP A 524 -25.75 -3.02 -20.74
CA ASP A 524 -25.42 -3.03 -19.32
C ASP A 524 -23.97 -3.46 -19.07
N GLY A 525 -23.36 -4.21 -19.99
CA GLY A 525 -22.01 -4.72 -19.82
C GLY A 525 -21.86 -5.67 -18.62
N PRO A 526 -20.63 -6.12 -18.32
CA PRO A 526 -20.34 -6.93 -17.14
C PRO A 526 -20.45 -6.12 -15.84
N GLU A 527 -20.55 -6.84 -14.72
CA GLU A 527 -20.34 -6.25 -13.40
C GLU A 527 -18.84 -5.97 -13.19
N VAL A 528 -18.57 -4.81 -12.60
CA VAL A 528 -17.21 -4.28 -12.41
C VAL A 528 -16.88 -4.38 -10.93
N ASP A 529 -16.28 -5.52 -10.58
CA ASP A 529 -15.57 -5.76 -9.32
C ASP A 529 -14.08 -5.74 -9.65
N ILE A 530 -13.49 -4.55 -9.52
CA ILE A 530 -12.05 -4.30 -9.64
C ILE A 530 -11.49 -4.37 -8.24
#